data_AF-A0A2V2DG85-F1
#
_entry.id   AF-A0A2V2DG85-F1
#
_cell.length_a   1.000
_cell.length_b   1.000
_cell.length_c   1.000
_cell.angle_alpha   90.00
_cell.angle_beta   90.00
_cell.angle_gamma   90.00
#
_symmetry.space_group_name_H-M   'P 1'
#
loop_
_entity.id
_entity.type
_entity.pdbx_description
1 polymer ?
#
loop_
_entity_poly.entity_id
_entity_poly.type
_entity_poly.pdbx_seq_one_letter_code
_entity_poly.pdbx_strand_id
1 'polypeptide(L)'
;MKRDDYISWDEYFMGVAKLAGMRSKDPNTQVGACIVSQDNKILSMGYNGFPMGCSDDEFPWEREGDMLDTKYPYVTHSELNAILNFRGGSLAGAKLYVSLFPCNECAKAIIQSGISEVIYDCDKYADTPSVRASKRMFRAAGVAYRPYGKSGRIVKMEL
;
A
#
# COMPACT_ATOMS: atom_id res chain seq x y z
N MET A 1 -33.93 6.14 -12.39
CA MET A 1 -33.50 6.95 -11.23
C MET A 1 -32.18 6.38 -10.72
N LYS A 2 -31.19 7.22 -10.42
CA LYS A 2 -29.87 6.80 -9.91
C LYS A 2 -29.94 6.74 -8.38
N ARG A 3 -29.23 5.80 -7.74
CA ARG A 3 -29.07 5.80 -6.27
C ARG A 3 -28.13 6.94 -5.85
N ASP A 4 -28.29 7.43 -4.63
CA ASP A 4 -27.42 8.48 -4.05
C ASP A 4 -26.49 7.96 -2.95
N ASP A 5 -26.71 6.74 -2.47
CA ASP A 5 -25.95 6.08 -1.39
C ASP A 5 -24.78 5.23 -1.92
N TYR A 6 -24.41 5.33 -3.20
CA TYR A 6 -23.23 4.63 -3.73
C TYR A 6 -21.95 5.26 -3.17
N ILE A 7 -20.89 4.45 -3.08
CA ILE A 7 -19.57 4.91 -2.65
C ILE A 7 -18.84 5.61 -3.81
N SER A 8 -18.04 6.61 -3.47
CA SER A 8 -17.13 7.28 -4.39
C SER A 8 -15.97 6.37 -4.81
N TRP A 9 -15.26 6.75 -5.86
CA TRP A 9 -14.04 6.05 -6.30
C TRP A 9 -12.96 6.01 -5.21
N ASP A 10 -12.73 7.13 -4.53
CA ASP A 10 -11.74 7.22 -3.45
C ASP A 10 -12.11 6.30 -2.27
N GLU A 11 -13.41 6.22 -1.89
CA GLU A 11 -13.90 5.25 -0.90
C GLU A 11 -13.73 3.80 -1.37
N TYR A 12 -14.05 3.51 -2.63
CA TYR A 12 -13.90 2.17 -3.20
C TYR A 12 -12.44 1.71 -3.20
N PHE A 13 -11.51 2.49 -3.77
CA PHE A 13 -10.12 2.06 -3.89
C PHE A 13 -9.38 2.01 -2.56
N MET A 14 -9.64 2.97 -1.65
CA MET A 14 -9.11 2.88 -0.29
C MET A 14 -9.73 1.71 0.49
N GLY A 15 -11.03 1.44 0.29
CA GLY A 15 -11.70 0.26 0.84
C GLY A 15 -11.06 -1.05 0.37
N VAL A 16 -10.77 -1.16 -0.94
CA VAL A 16 -10.05 -2.31 -1.52
C VAL A 16 -8.64 -2.45 -0.93
N ALA A 17 -7.89 -1.35 -0.79
CA ALA A 17 -6.57 -1.39 -0.16
C ALA A 17 -6.65 -1.88 1.29
N LYS A 18 -7.62 -1.39 2.07
CA LYS A 18 -7.84 -1.86 3.46
C LYS A 18 -8.24 -3.34 3.52
N LEU A 19 -9.14 -3.78 2.64
CA LEU A 19 -9.57 -5.18 2.54
C LEU A 19 -8.39 -6.09 2.14
N ALA A 20 -7.54 -5.66 1.21
CA ALA A 20 -6.32 -6.39 0.85
C ALA A 20 -5.40 -6.54 2.07
N GLY A 21 -5.25 -5.48 2.87
CA GLY A 21 -4.49 -5.51 4.13
C GLY A 21 -4.97 -6.60 5.10
N MET A 22 -6.26 -6.93 5.11
CA MET A 22 -6.79 -8.03 5.95
C MET A 22 -6.27 -9.42 5.58
N ARG A 23 -5.58 -9.58 4.43
CA ARG A 23 -4.88 -10.82 4.09
C ARG A 23 -3.49 -10.95 4.73
N SER A 24 -2.93 -9.87 5.28
CA SER A 24 -1.64 -9.92 5.96
C SER A 24 -1.71 -10.80 7.20
N LYS A 25 -0.69 -11.64 7.39
CA LYS A 25 -0.52 -12.46 8.59
C LYS A 25 0.37 -11.82 9.66
N ASP A 26 0.91 -10.62 9.38
CA ASP A 26 1.68 -9.86 10.36
C ASP A 26 0.79 -9.55 11.57
N PRO A 27 1.14 -9.98 12.80
CA PRO A 27 0.29 -9.78 13.97
C PRO A 27 0.27 -8.32 14.45
N ASN A 28 1.22 -7.50 14.00
CA ASN A 28 1.44 -6.14 14.52
C ASN A 28 0.92 -5.05 13.58
N THR A 29 1.07 -5.22 12.27
CA THR A 29 0.74 -4.17 11.31
C THR A 29 0.30 -4.77 9.99
N GLN A 30 -0.96 -4.52 9.63
CA GLN A 30 -1.54 -4.97 8.37
C GLN A 30 -1.69 -3.78 7.43
N VAL A 31 -0.87 -3.74 6.39
CA VAL A 31 -0.88 -2.72 5.36
C VAL A 31 -1.38 -3.34 4.07
N GLY A 32 -2.27 -2.62 3.37
CA GLY A 32 -2.69 -3.01 2.04
C GLY A 32 -2.57 -1.85 1.06
N ALA A 33 -2.45 -2.21 -0.21
CA ALA A 33 -2.21 -1.33 -1.33
C ALA A 33 -3.09 -1.74 -2.53
N CYS A 34 -3.57 -0.76 -3.27
CA CYS A 34 -4.36 -0.92 -4.49
C CYS A 34 -3.85 0.06 -5.55
N ILE A 35 -3.37 -0.47 -6.67
CA ILE A 35 -2.90 0.33 -7.82
C ILE A 35 -4.03 0.43 -8.83
N VAL A 36 -4.30 1.66 -9.28
CA VAL A 36 -5.46 2.01 -10.09
C VAL A 36 -5.02 2.81 -11.30
N SER A 37 -5.52 2.48 -12.48
CA SER A 37 -5.26 3.23 -13.70
C SER A 37 -5.89 4.63 -13.67
N GLN A 38 -5.51 5.46 -14.64
CA GLN A 38 -6.12 6.79 -14.86
C GLN A 38 -7.63 6.70 -15.17
N ASP A 39 -8.06 5.59 -15.77
CA ASP A 39 -9.46 5.30 -16.08
C ASP A 39 -10.22 4.60 -14.94
N ASN A 40 -9.70 4.64 -13.71
CA ASN A 40 -10.31 4.03 -12.52
C ASN A 40 -10.52 2.50 -12.63
N LYS A 41 -9.56 1.79 -13.23
CA LYS A 41 -9.52 0.32 -13.23
C LYS A 41 -8.47 -0.16 -12.24
N ILE A 42 -8.81 -1.13 -11.40
CA ILE A 42 -7.83 -1.78 -10.53
C ILE A 42 -6.85 -2.55 -11.42
N LEU A 43 -5.57 -2.23 -11.31
CA LEU A 43 -4.48 -2.87 -12.03
C LEU A 43 -3.84 -3.98 -11.20
N SER A 44 -3.64 -3.73 -9.90
CA SER A 44 -3.02 -4.68 -8.99
C SER A 44 -3.32 -4.35 -7.53
N MET A 45 -3.12 -5.31 -6.65
CA MET A 45 -3.28 -5.17 -5.20
C MET A 45 -2.12 -5.88 -4.48
N GLY A 46 -1.83 -5.42 -3.27
CA GLY A 46 -0.81 -6.02 -2.43
C GLY A 46 -1.11 -5.84 -0.95
N TYR A 47 -0.51 -6.69 -0.13
CA TYR A 47 -0.49 -6.61 1.33
C TYR A 47 0.89 -7.02 1.83
N ASN A 48 1.26 -6.63 3.04
CA ASN A 48 2.56 -7.03 3.58
C ASN A 48 2.57 -8.50 4.00
N GLY A 49 3.63 -9.21 3.64
CA GLY A 49 3.80 -10.65 3.84
C GLY A 49 5.20 -11.10 3.46
N PHE A 50 5.55 -12.35 3.76
CA PHE A 50 6.81 -12.91 3.29
C PHE A 50 6.79 -13.19 1.78
N PRO A 51 7.97 -13.31 1.14
CA PRO A 51 8.07 -13.62 -0.29
C PRO A 51 7.38 -14.93 -0.64
N MET A 52 7.02 -15.09 -1.92
CA MET A 52 6.41 -16.34 -2.41
C MET A 52 7.32 -17.53 -2.10
N GLY A 53 6.77 -18.53 -1.41
CA GLY A 53 7.50 -19.74 -1.02
C GLY A 53 8.14 -19.67 0.37
N CYS A 54 8.19 -18.51 1.02
CA CYS A 54 8.60 -18.38 2.42
C CYS A 54 7.37 -18.56 3.32
N SER A 55 7.33 -19.64 4.11
CA SER A 55 6.19 -19.93 4.98
C SER A 55 6.16 -19.00 6.20
N ASP A 56 4.96 -18.54 6.56
CA ASP A 56 4.75 -17.76 7.79
C ASP A 56 4.93 -18.60 9.07
N ASP A 57 5.04 -19.93 8.93
CA ASP A 57 5.33 -20.86 10.04
C ASP A 57 6.84 -21.08 10.25
N GLU A 58 7.67 -20.70 9.26
CA GLU A 58 9.13 -20.90 9.30
C GLU A 58 9.89 -19.59 9.56
N PHE A 59 9.35 -18.45 9.10
CA PHE A 59 10.01 -17.15 9.20
C PHE A 59 9.45 -16.32 10.35
N PRO A 60 10.30 -15.55 11.07
CA PRO A 60 9.91 -14.87 12.29
C PRO A 60 9.07 -13.61 12.01
N TRP A 61 8.00 -13.43 12.77
CA TRP A 61 7.20 -12.20 12.81
C TRP A 61 7.68 -11.18 13.85
N GLU A 62 8.70 -11.55 14.63
CA GLU A 62 9.18 -10.74 15.75
C GLU A 62 9.81 -9.43 15.31
N ARG A 63 9.77 -8.45 16.22
CA ARG A 63 10.27 -7.08 16.00
C ARG A 63 11.54 -6.79 16.78
N GLU A 64 11.91 -7.66 17.70
CA GLU A 64 13.04 -7.51 18.61
C GLU A 64 13.85 -8.81 18.58
N GLY A 65 15.16 -8.69 18.78
CA GLY A 65 16.12 -9.80 18.62
C GLY A 65 17.20 -9.47 17.61
N ASP A 66 18.02 -10.48 17.29
CA ASP A 66 19.02 -10.35 16.23
C ASP A 66 18.34 -10.20 14.87
N MET A 67 19.01 -9.54 13.92
CA MET A 67 18.39 -9.15 12.64
C MET A 67 17.67 -10.32 11.94
N LEU A 68 18.29 -11.51 11.92
CA LEU A 68 17.74 -12.71 11.26
C LEU A 68 16.58 -13.36 12.02
N ASP A 69 16.39 -13.01 13.30
CA ASP A 69 15.29 -13.47 14.15
C ASP A 69 14.11 -12.47 14.15
N THR A 70 14.23 -11.38 13.40
CA THR A 70 13.14 -10.41 13.20
C THR A 70 12.50 -10.55 11.83
N LYS A 71 11.31 -9.99 11.65
CA LYS A 71 10.63 -9.93 10.35
C LYS A 71 11.30 -9.01 9.33
N TYR A 72 12.09 -8.05 9.78
CA TYR A 72 12.57 -6.93 8.97
C TYR A 72 13.38 -7.29 7.71
N PRO A 73 14.25 -8.30 7.69
CA PRO A 73 14.95 -8.69 6.48
C PRO A 73 14.08 -9.47 5.48
N TYR A 74 12.96 -10.04 5.93
CA TYR A 74 12.15 -10.97 5.12
C TYR A 74 10.86 -10.34 4.62
N VAL A 75 10.22 -9.47 5.40
CA VAL A 75 8.90 -8.94 5.07
C VAL A 75 8.94 -8.10 3.79
N THR A 76 8.04 -8.41 2.85
CA THR A 76 7.78 -7.58 1.68
C THR A 76 6.60 -6.66 1.98
N HIS A 77 6.77 -5.37 1.73
CA HIS A 77 5.74 -4.36 1.96
C HIS A 77 4.60 -4.45 0.95
N SER A 78 3.43 -3.90 1.30
CA SER A 78 2.22 -4.01 0.48
C SER A 78 2.36 -3.30 -0.87
N GLU A 79 3.04 -2.16 -0.91
CA GLU A 79 3.29 -1.36 -2.11
C GLU A 79 4.18 -2.13 -3.09
N LEU A 80 5.25 -2.74 -2.57
CA LEU A 80 6.16 -3.54 -3.38
C LEU A 80 5.46 -4.79 -3.91
N ASN A 81 4.69 -5.49 -3.07
CA ASN A 81 3.86 -6.61 -3.53
C ASN A 81 2.83 -6.18 -4.57
N ALA A 82 2.19 -5.02 -4.42
CA ALA A 82 1.24 -4.53 -5.44
C ALA A 82 1.92 -4.27 -6.79
N ILE A 83 3.13 -3.69 -6.79
CA ILE A 83 3.91 -3.49 -8.01
C ILE A 83 4.34 -4.83 -8.63
N LEU A 84 4.87 -5.75 -7.82
CA LEU A 84 5.38 -7.05 -8.29
C LEU A 84 4.27 -8.02 -8.74
N ASN A 85 3.07 -7.90 -8.18
CA ASN A 85 1.90 -8.69 -8.58
C ASN A 85 1.35 -8.28 -9.95
N PHE A 86 1.68 -7.09 -10.44
CA PHE A 86 1.22 -6.60 -11.73
C PHE A 86 1.97 -7.31 -12.87
N ARG A 87 1.24 -8.12 -13.66
CA ARG A 87 1.85 -8.99 -14.69
C ARG A 87 1.78 -8.47 -16.13
N GLY A 88 1.21 -7.29 -16.41
CA GLY A 88 1.13 -6.86 -17.80
C GLY A 88 0.73 -5.42 -18.04
N GLY A 89 1.38 -4.78 -19.01
CA GLY A 89 1.16 -3.38 -19.38
C GLY A 89 2.13 -2.44 -18.66
N SER A 90 1.66 -1.24 -18.35
CA SER A 90 2.44 -0.21 -17.68
C SER A 90 1.69 0.31 -16.46
N LEU A 91 2.44 0.64 -15.40
CA LEU A 91 1.93 1.38 -14.23
C LEU A 91 2.15 2.89 -14.37
N ALA A 92 2.66 3.35 -15.52
CA ALA A 92 2.91 4.76 -15.79
C ALA A 92 1.61 5.59 -15.68
N GLY A 93 1.66 6.64 -14.86
CA GLY A 93 0.51 7.51 -14.58
C GLY A 93 -0.56 6.88 -13.69
N ALA A 94 -0.34 5.68 -13.16
CA ALA A 94 -1.28 5.06 -12.22
C ALA A 94 -1.27 5.77 -10.86
N LYS A 95 -2.32 5.52 -10.07
CA LYS A 95 -2.51 5.98 -8.70
C LYS A 95 -2.35 4.80 -7.75
N LEU A 96 -1.69 5.01 -6.62
CA LEU A 96 -1.57 4.03 -5.54
C LEU A 96 -2.40 4.49 -4.33
N TYR A 97 -3.40 3.70 -3.94
CA TYR A 97 -4.08 3.83 -2.66
C TYR A 97 -3.42 2.90 -1.65
N VAL A 98 -3.02 3.41 -0.48
CA VAL A 98 -2.31 2.63 0.54
C VAL A 98 -2.78 2.96 1.95
N SER A 99 -2.90 1.97 2.84
CA SER A 99 -3.39 2.21 4.20
C SER A 99 -2.37 2.90 5.13
N LEU A 100 -1.08 2.90 4.77
CA LEU A 100 0.00 3.55 5.52
C LEU A 100 0.98 4.23 4.56
N PHE A 101 1.49 5.41 4.92
CA PHE A 101 2.41 6.16 4.08
C PHE A 101 3.68 5.36 3.73
N PRO A 102 4.12 5.34 2.45
CA PRO A 102 5.22 4.49 2.02
C PRO A 102 6.58 4.84 2.62
N CYS A 103 7.34 3.80 2.98
CA CYS A 103 8.74 3.94 3.36
C CYS A 103 9.61 4.38 2.17
N ASN A 104 10.87 4.75 2.41
CA ASN A 104 11.78 5.18 1.36
C ASN A 104 12.06 4.10 0.30
N GLU A 105 12.14 2.81 0.67
CA GLU A 105 12.36 1.74 -0.31
C GLU A 105 11.14 1.55 -1.22
N CYS A 106 9.93 1.58 -0.65
CA CYS A 106 8.69 1.55 -1.43
C CYS A 106 8.57 2.77 -2.33
N ALA A 107 8.97 3.96 -1.86
CA ALA A 107 8.99 5.16 -2.68
C ALA A 107 9.87 5.03 -3.92
N LYS A 108 11.06 4.41 -3.81
CA LYS A 108 11.92 4.12 -4.97
C LYS A 108 11.18 3.23 -5.99
N ALA A 109 10.55 2.14 -5.53
CA ALA A 109 9.81 1.24 -6.41
C ALA A 109 8.61 1.94 -7.07
N ILE A 110 7.85 2.73 -6.31
CA ILE A 110 6.72 3.53 -6.81
C ILE A 110 7.18 4.47 -7.93
N ILE A 111 8.23 5.26 -7.68
CA ILE A 111 8.80 6.18 -8.67
C ILE A 111 9.26 5.42 -9.93
N GLN A 112 10.06 4.36 -9.76
CA GLN A 112 10.61 3.61 -10.89
C GLN A 112 9.54 2.86 -11.70
N SER A 113 8.40 2.52 -11.10
CA SER A 113 7.26 1.92 -11.80
C SER A 113 6.42 2.92 -12.60
N GLY A 114 6.67 4.22 -12.43
CA GLY A 114 5.96 5.29 -13.14
C GLY A 114 4.63 5.70 -12.51
N ILE A 115 4.30 5.21 -11.30
CA ILE A 115 3.13 5.65 -10.54
C ILE A 115 3.27 7.15 -10.22
N SER A 116 2.23 7.93 -10.49
CA SER A 116 2.28 9.40 -10.43
C SER A 116 1.57 10.00 -9.22
N GLU A 117 0.72 9.24 -8.52
CA GLU A 117 0.01 9.72 -7.33
C GLU A 117 -0.06 8.65 -6.23
N VAL A 118 0.17 9.05 -4.98
CA VAL A 118 0.01 8.22 -3.77
C VAL A 118 -1.07 8.82 -2.86
N ILE A 119 -2.14 8.06 -2.62
CA ILE A 119 -3.25 8.42 -1.73
C ILE A 119 -3.16 7.53 -0.48
N TYR A 120 -2.88 8.11 0.68
CA TYR A 120 -2.58 7.35 1.90
C TYR A 120 -3.61 7.59 3.03
N ASP A 121 -4.00 6.54 3.76
CA ASP A 121 -4.95 6.67 4.88
C ASP A 121 -4.34 7.18 6.18
N CYS A 122 -3.08 6.81 6.44
CA CYS A 122 -2.37 7.09 7.69
C CYS A 122 -0.91 7.47 7.43
N ASP A 123 -0.38 8.44 8.19
CA ASP A 123 1.02 8.86 8.16
C ASP A 123 1.58 8.96 9.59
N LYS A 124 1.36 7.92 10.39
CA LYS A 124 1.78 7.87 11.81
C LYS A 124 3.29 7.88 12.03
N TYR A 125 4.09 7.68 10.97
CA TYR A 125 5.55 7.67 11.01
C TYR A 125 6.18 8.86 10.27
N ALA A 126 5.42 9.95 10.10
CA ALA A 126 5.78 11.13 9.32
C ALA A 126 7.19 11.67 9.58
N ASP A 127 7.63 11.63 10.83
CA ASP A 127 8.89 12.23 11.29
C ASP A 127 10.10 11.29 11.20
N THR A 128 9.88 10.01 10.88
CA THR A 128 10.96 9.05 10.73
C THR A 128 11.87 9.39 9.54
N PRO A 129 13.18 9.11 9.61
CA PRO A 129 14.10 9.34 8.48
C PRO A 129 13.62 8.68 7.18
N SER A 130 13.06 7.47 7.28
CA SER A 130 12.51 6.73 6.12
C SER A 130 11.37 7.51 5.44
N VAL A 131 10.37 7.95 6.19
CA VAL A 131 9.23 8.69 5.60
C VAL A 131 9.64 10.08 5.11
N ARG A 132 10.55 10.77 5.82
CA ARG A 132 11.10 12.05 5.36
C ARG A 132 11.87 11.91 4.04
N ALA A 133 12.65 10.84 3.88
CA ALA A 133 13.34 10.53 2.63
C ALA A 133 12.35 10.17 1.51
N SER A 134 11.32 9.38 1.81
CA SER A 134 10.21 9.06 0.90
C SER A 134 9.55 10.33 0.35
N LYS A 135 9.10 11.25 1.22
CA LYS A 135 8.51 12.55 0.84
C LYS A 135 9.48 13.42 0.02
N ARG A 136 10.77 13.40 0.34
CA ARG A 136 11.80 14.12 -0.43
C ARG A 136 11.93 13.54 -1.85
N MET A 137 11.96 12.22 -2.01
CA MET A 137 12.04 11.57 -3.31
C MET A 137 10.77 11.79 -4.14
N PHE A 138 9.58 11.66 -3.57
CA PHE A 138 8.33 11.93 -4.29
C PHE A 138 8.28 13.36 -4.84
N ARG A 139 8.64 14.36 -4.02
CA ARG A 139 8.72 15.77 -4.48
C ARG A 139 9.73 15.96 -5.61
N ALA A 140 10.92 15.34 -5.50
CA ALA A 140 11.96 15.46 -6.52
C ALA A 140 11.56 14.78 -7.85
N ALA A 141 10.84 13.66 -7.77
CA ALA A 141 10.41 12.89 -8.94
C ALA A 141 9.08 13.37 -9.54
N GLY A 142 8.40 14.35 -8.92
CA GLY A 142 7.09 14.81 -9.38
C GLY A 142 5.94 13.84 -9.11
N VAL A 143 6.10 12.92 -8.16
CA VAL A 143 5.01 12.03 -7.71
C VAL A 143 4.17 12.77 -6.67
N ALA A 144 2.90 13.02 -6.99
CA ALA A 144 1.98 13.64 -6.06
C ALA A 144 1.67 12.70 -4.89
N TYR A 145 1.47 13.24 -3.70
CA TYR A 145 0.96 12.48 -2.57
C TYR A 145 0.00 13.31 -1.74
N ARG A 146 -1.08 12.69 -1.25
CA ARG A 146 -2.09 13.34 -0.42
C ARG A 146 -2.73 12.38 0.58
N PRO A 147 -3.18 12.86 1.75
CA PRO A 147 -3.99 12.03 2.62
C PRO A 147 -5.32 11.70 1.94
N TYR A 148 -5.83 10.50 2.22
CA TYR A 148 -7.19 10.11 1.86
C TYR A 148 -8.20 10.98 2.61
N GLY A 149 -9.10 11.62 1.86
CA GLY A 149 -10.20 12.39 2.42
C GLY A 149 -11.24 11.46 3.04
N LYS A 150 -11.09 11.13 4.32
CA LYS A 150 -11.99 10.23 5.05
C LYS A 150 -13.42 10.78 5.00
N SER A 151 -14.35 10.03 4.41
CA SER A 151 -15.77 10.41 4.35
C SER A 151 -16.53 10.18 5.65
N GLY A 152 -15.96 9.40 6.58
CA GLY A 152 -16.65 8.94 7.79
C GLY A 152 -17.67 7.82 7.54
N ARG A 153 -17.86 7.39 6.29
CA ARG A 153 -18.77 6.29 5.93
C ARG A 153 -18.23 4.95 6.47
N ILE A 154 -19.13 4.16 7.04
CA ILE A 154 -18.86 2.77 7.44
C ILE A 154 -19.57 1.85 6.45
N VAL A 155 -18.82 0.95 5.82
CA VAL A 155 -19.34 -0.11 4.95
C VAL A 155 -19.22 -1.44 5.69
N LYS A 156 -20.34 -2.16 5.83
CA LYS A 156 -20.37 -3.52 6.41
C LYS A 156 -20.60 -4.53 5.30
N MET A 157 -19.87 -5.63 5.33
CA MET A 157 -19.99 -6.74 4.38
C MET A 157 -20.10 -8.03 5.17
N GLU A 158 -21.03 -8.90 4.78
CA GLU A 158 -21.06 -10.29 5.21
C GLU A 158 -20.27 -11.09 4.16
N LEU A 159 -19.21 -11.78 4.59
CA LEU A 159 -18.28 -12.55 3.73
C LEU A 159 -18.46 -14.05 3.96
#